data_AF-A0AA40VF27-F1
#
_entry.id   AF-A0AA40VF27-F1
#
_cell.length_a   1.000
_cell.length_b   1.000
_cell.length_c   1.000
_cell.angle_alpha   90.00
_cell.angle_beta   90.00
_cell.angle_gamma   90.00
#
_symmetry.space_group_name_H-M   'P 1'
#
loop_
_entity.id
_entity.type
_entity.pdbx_description
1 polymer ?
#
loop_
_entity_poly.entity_id
_entity_poly.type
_entity_poly.pdbx_seq_one_letter_code
_entity_poly.pdbx_strand_id
1 'polypeptide(L)'
;MPSGYKPTFAIYKGGEDLTARFRDRTTSIVVELTAGGGAQDSVTITLDDRDFKIASPQVKDRLEVHLGYEGVGLAFMGSFEINKVTYSLPPRSITVCGTTASSLNDLKTQRINNFSDKTVEQILAEVGNPLGFKIDIHPSIADEKIPSLSNITSFGGLINRLERQYDAVAKITDGRVSLVPRAGGSSVSDFAQPTYVLRDYSFADLEVTKESRGDFAKAVADYRDENGNRTPAEAAMSAVTGLDSEAIFKLPHVFASKDEATAAAKSTMAQLDRSGDRIGATLAEGDPWVRDLQRIVVAGIRPGIDGSYTLDAVRHSYEKGSGLRTTFSGQGGVNGLAAEFASSTTGQIAGNTPSTTFLTVGPGEVFGMVLPPAANVLPGVNTSMPRLVGSPIPTQG
;
A
#
# COMPACT_ATOMS: atom_id res chain seq x y z
N MET A 1 11.60 -25.65 -8.00
CA MET A 1 11.07 -26.42 -9.16
C MET A 1 10.59 -25.40 -10.18
N PRO A 2 10.75 -25.58 -11.51
CA PRO A 2 10.00 -24.73 -12.42
C PRO A 2 8.53 -25.13 -12.25
N SER A 3 7.79 -24.32 -11.50
CA SER A 3 6.33 -24.23 -11.65
C SER A 3 6.07 -24.18 -13.15
N GLY A 4 5.14 -24.98 -13.69
CA GLY A 4 4.90 -25.07 -15.14
C GLY A 4 4.54 -23.75 -15.83
N TYR A 5 4.45 -22.65 -15.09
CA TYR A 5 4.26 -21.30 -15.55
C TYR A 5 5.55 -20.70 -16.11
N LYS A 6 5.44 -20.11 -17.30
CA LYS A 6 6.52 -19.38 -17.95
C LYS A 6 6.39 -17.88 -17.64
N PRO A 7 7.30 -17.29 -16.85
CA PRO A 7 7.26 -15.87 -16.55
C PRO A 7 7.35 -15.02 -17.82
N THR A 8 6.61 -13.93 -17.83
CA THR A 8 6.59 -12.98 -18.95
C THR A 8 6.36 -11.57 -18.43
N PHE A 9 6.56 -10.60 -19.30
CA PHE A 9 6.35 -9.18 -19.03
C PHE A 9 5.78 -8.51 -20.26
N ALA A 10 5.19 -7.34 -20.07
CA ALA A 10 4.86 -6.42 -21.15
C ALA A 10 5.29 -5.00 -20.81
N ILE A 11 5.72 -4.27 -21.84
CA ILE A 11 6.17 -2.89 -21.72
C ILE A 11 5.44 -2.07 -22.79
N TYR A 12 4.73 -1.03 -22.36
CA TYR A 12 4.03 -0.11 -23.25
C TYR A 12 4.58 1.31 -23.13
N LYS A 13 4.47 2.07 -24.22
CA LYS A 13 4.77 3.51 -24.25
C LYS A 13 3.64 4.23 -24.99
N GLY A 14 2.85 5.02 -24.27
CA GLY A 14 1.71 5.76 -24.85
C GLY A 14 0.69 4.85 -25.56
N GLY A 15 0.44 3.66 -25.00
CA GLY A 15 -0.43 2.64 -25.58
C GLY A 15 0.19 1.77 -26.69
N GLU A 16 1.39 2.10 -27.18
CA GLU A 16 2.12 1.23 -28.11
C GLU A 16 2.77 0.07 -27.34
N ASP A 17 2.50 -1.17 -27.76
CA ASP A 17 3.16 -2.36 -27.22
C ASP A 17 4.61 -2.45 -27.73
N LEU A 18 5.57 -2.24 -26.82
CA LEU A 18 6.99 -2.35 -27.12
C LEU A 18 7.57 -3.71 -26.73
N THR A 19 6.78 -4.62 -26.18
CA THR A 19 7.25 -5.88 -25.57
C THR A 19 8.16 -6.68 -26.49
N ALA A 20 7.82 -6.78 -27.78
CA ALA A 20 8.64 -7.49 -28.77
C ALA A 20 10.06 -6.91 -28.91
N ARG A 21 10.22 -5.58 -28.76
CA ARG A 21 11.51 -4.89 -28.82
C ARG A 21 12.36 -5.17 -27.58
N PHE A 22 11.72 -5.39 -26.44
CA PHE A 22 12.38 -5.65 -25.16
C PHE A 22 12.70 -7.14 -24.93
N ARG A 23 11.91 -8.06 -25.51
CA ARG A 23 11.92 -9.50 -25.20
C ARG A 23 13.30 -10.17 -25.33
N ASP A 24 14.06 -9.84 -26.38
CA ASP A 24 15.38 -10.44 -26.58
C ASP A 24 16.43 -9.92 -25.60
N ARG A 25 16.44 -8.60 -25.38
CA ARG A 25 17.54 -7.91 -24.68
C ARG A 25 17.29 -7.68 -23.19
N THR A 26 16.07 -7.84 -22.69
CA THR A 26 15.80 -7.64 -21.26
C THR A 26 16.42 -8.76 -20.43
N THR A 27 17.35 -8.39 -19.55
CA THR A 27 18.00 -9.33 -18.62
C THR A 27 17.24 -9.37 -17.29
N SER A 28 16.84 -8.20 -16.77
CA SER A 28 16.04 -8.08 -15.56
C SER A 28 15.09 -6.90 -15.58
N ILE A 29 13.98 -7.05 -14.85
CA ILE A 29 13.05 -5.98 -14.47
C ILE A 29 12.86 -6.08 -12.97
N VAL A 30 13.07 -5.00 -12.25
CA VAL A 30 12.81 -4.90 -10.81
C VAL A 30 11.83 -3.77 -10.60
N VAL A 31 10.69 -4.08 -9.99
CA VAL A 31 9.69 -3.12 -9.54
C VAL A 31 9.69 -3.11 -8.02
N GLU A 32 9.78 -1.92 -7.43
CA GLU A 32 9.65 -1.71 -5.99
C GLU A 32 8.41 -0.85 -5.75
N LEU A 33 7.44 -1.43 -5.07
CA LEU A 33 6.21 -0.79 -4.61
C LEU A 33 6.39 -0.45 -3.14
N THR A 34 6.23 0.81 -2.75
CA THR A 34 6.44 1.24 -1.37
C THR A 34 5.33 2.15 -0.90
N ALA A 35 4.78 1.80 0.26
CA ALA A 35 3.72 2.52 0.93
C ALA A 35 4.30 3.56 1.90
N GLY A 36 3.75 4.78 1.85
CA GLY A 36 3.96 5.79 2.87
C GLY A 36 5.29 6.54 2.81
N GLY A 37 5.45 7.54 3.68
CA GLY A 37 6.68 8.31 3.81
C GLY A 37 7.01 9.16 2.58
N GLY A 38 6.04 9.37 1.69
CA GLY A 38 6.24 10.06 0.42
C GLY A 38 7.13 9.28 -0.54
N ALA A 39 7.32 7.98 -0.28
CA ALA A 39 8.01 7.07 -1.17
C ALA A 39 7.24 6.94 -2.50
N GLN A 40 7.98 6.58 -3.53
CA GLN A 40 7.43 6.39 -4.87
C GLN A 40 7.75 5.00 -5.33
N ASP A 41 6.81 4.40 -6.03
CA ASP A 41 7.09 3.17 -6.73
C ASP A 41 8.16 3.45 -7.80
N SER A 42 9.08 2.51 -7.95
CA SER A 42 10.20 2.61 -8.88
C SER A 42 10.33 1.37 -9.74
N VAL A 43 10.94 1.54 -10.91
CA VAL A 43 11.30 0.45 -11.80
C VAL A 43 12.75 0.58 -12.24
N THR A 44 13.43 -0.55 -12.34
CA THR A 44 14.73 -0.69 -12.96
C THR A 44 14.67 -1.80 -14.02
N ILE A 45 14.95 -1.44 -15.27
CA ILE A 45 15.00 -2.36 -16.41
C ILE A 45 16.44 -2.43 -16.88
N THR A 46 17.02 -3.62 -16.90
CA THR A 46 18.37 -3.85 -17.44
C THR A 46 18.29 -4.57 -18.77
N LEU A 47 18.99 -4.00 -19.76
CA LEU A 47 19.04 -4.49 -21.13
C LEU A 47 20.47 -4.87 -21.50
N ASP A 48 20.59 -5.93 -22.29
CA ASP A 48 21.81 -6.40 -22.93
C ASP A 48 22.09 -5.61 -24.22
N ASP A 49 23.20 -4.89 -24.22
CA ASP A 49 23.64 -4.06 -25.33
C ASP A 49 24.87 -4.64 -26.06
N ARG A 50 24.96 -5.98 -26.18
CA ARG A 50 26.11 -6.70 -26.76
C ARG A 50 26.56 -6.25 -28.16
N ASP A 51 25.71 -5.54 -28.91
CA ASP A 51 25.93 -5.09 -30.29
C ASP A 51 25.73 -3.58 -30.51
N PHE A 52 25.49 -2.78 -29.45
CA PHE A 52 25.16 -1.34 -29.55
C PHE A 52 23.98 -1.05 -30.50
N LYS A 53 22.97 -1.93 -30.51
CA LYS A 53 21.79 -1.85 -31.40
C LYS A 53 20.58 -1.22 -30.72
N ILE A 54 20.61 -1.04 -29.41
CA ILE A 54 19.52 -0.40 -28.67
C ILE A 54 19.60 1.10 -28.94
N ALA A 55 18.56 1.67 -29.55
CA ALA A 55 18.41 3.11 -29.63
C ALA A 55 18.34 3.69 -28.22
N SER A 56 19.08 4.78 -27.96
CA SER A 56 19.18 5.39 -26.63
C SER A 56 17.80 5.70 -26.02
N PRO A 57 17.43 5.07 -24.88
CA PRO A 57 16.24 5.45 -24.14
C PRO A 57 16.30 6.93 -23.75
N GLN A 58 15.17 7.63 -23.86
CA GLN A 58 15.10 9.04 -23.50
C GLN A 58 14.65 9.20 -22.05
N VAL A 59 15.32 10.08 -21.31
CA VAL A 59 14.81 10.54 -20.01
C VAL A 59 13.50 11.30 -20.26
N LYS A 60 12.56 11.20 -19.32
CA LYS A 60 11.19 11.71 -19.37
C LYS A 60 10.22 10.92 -20.24
N ASP A 61 10.68 9.88 -20.94
CA ASP A 61 9.76 8.89 -21.51
C ASP A 61 8.99 8.19 -20.40
N ARG A 62 7.72 7.88 -20.65
CA ARG A 62 6.86 7.15 -19.71
C ARG A 62 6.62 5.74 -20.20
N LEU A 63 6.91 4.76 -19.35
CA LEU A 63 6.74 3.34 -19.63
C LEU A 63 5.72 2.73 -18.67
N GLU A 64 4.75 2.02 -19.22
CA GLU A 64 3.88 1.13 -18.45
C GLU A 64 4.51 -0.25 -18.40
N VAL A 65 4.63 -0.80 -17.20
CA VAL A 65 5.30 -2.09 -16.97
C VAL A 65 4.29 -3.07 -16.41
N HIS A 66 4.29 -4.28 -16.97
CA HIS A 66 3.48 -5.40 -16.51
C HIS A 66 4.36 -6.62 -16.30
N LEU A 67 4.07 -7.39 -15.26
CA LEU A 67 4.74 -8.65 -14.94
C LEU A 67 3.70 -9.75 -14.80
N GLY A 68 4.05 -10.99 -15.14
CA GLY A 68 3.07 -12.07 -15.13
C GLY A 68 3.62 -13.40 -15.63
N TYR A 69 2.69 -14.25 -16.07
CA TYR A 69 2.98 -15.57 -16.59
C TYR A 69 2.18 -15.83 -17.87
N GLU A 70 2.81 -16.50 -18.84
CA GLU A 70 2.11 -16.95 -20.06
C GLU A 70 0.96 -17.88 -19.68
N GLY A 71 -0.22 -17.64 -20.25
CA GLY A 71 -1.45 -18.41 -19.97
C GLY A 71 -2.20 -18.01 -18.70
N VAL A 72 -1.56 -17.33 -17.74
CA VAL A 72 -2.22 -16.84 -16.51
C VAL A 72 -2.66 -15.39 -16.66
N GLY A 73 -1.77 -14.53 -17.16
CA GLY A 73 -2.05 -13.10 -17.35
C GLY A 73 -0.90 -12.20 -16.93
N LEU A 74 -1.13 -10.89 -17.08
CA LEU A 74 -0.19 -9.82 -16.80
C LEU A 74 -0.78 -8.88 -15.74
N ALA A 75 -0.11 -8.75 -14.60
CA ALA A 75 -0.41 -7.75 -13.61
C ALA A 75 0.22 -6.41 -14.00
N PHE A 76 -0.56 -5.34 -13.96
CA PHE A 76 -0.04 -3.98 -14.12
C PHE A 76 0.80 -3.62 -12.90
N MET A 77 2.05 -3.19 -13.12
CA MET A 77 2.97 -2.81 -12.04
C MET A 77 2.93 -1.30 -11.78
N GLY A 78 2.83 -0.51 -12.84
CA GLY A 78 2.82 0.95 -12.74
C GLY A 78 3.19 1.63 -14.06
N SER A 79 3.01 2.95 -14.06
CA SER A 79 3.44 3.86 -15.12
C SER A 79 4.59 4.71 -14.57
N PHE A 80 5.78 4.52 -15.13
CA PHE A 80 7.02 5.10 -14.63
C PHE A 80 7.62 6.08 -15.63
N GLU A 81 7.97 7.27 -15.16
CA GLU A 81 8.78 8.20 -15.94
C GLU A 81 10.26 7.86 -15.77
N ILE A 82 10.95 7.67 -16.89
CA ILE A 82 12.39 7.41 -16.90
C ILE A 82 13.13 8.66 -16.42
N ASN A 83 13.84 8.56 -15.31
CA ASN A 83 14.60 9.67 -14.74
C ASN A 83 16.13 9.48 -14.87
N LYS A 84 16.58 8.25 -15.16
CA LYS A 84 18.00 7.92 -15.27
C LYS A 84 18.21 6.79 -16.26
N VAL A 85 19.19 6.96 -17.15
CA VAL A 85 19.69 5.93 -18.05
C VAL A 85 21.19 5.80 -17.84
N THR A 86 21.65 4.58 -17.57
CA THR A 86 23.07 4.27 -17.33
C THR A 86 23.57 3.32 -18.41
N TYR A 87 24.71 3.65 -19.02
CA TYR A 87 25.40 2.81 -19.99
C TYR A 87 26.64 2.24 -19.34
N SER A 88 26.85 0.93 -19.44
CA SER A 88 28.04 0.25 -18.94
C SER A 88 28.72 -0.56 -20.04
N LEU A 89 30.04 -0.42 -20.18
CA LEU A 89 30.83 -1.05 -21.24
C LEU A 89 31.12 -2.54 -20.96
N PRO A 90 31.68 -2.97 -19.82
CA PRO A 90 31.60 -4.37 -19.41
C PRO A 90 30.47 -4.52 -18.36
N PRO A 91 29.44 -5.38 -18.56
CA PRO A 91 29.28 -6.40 -19.59
C PRO A 91 28.47 -5.96 -20.84
N ARG A 92 28.44 -4.66 -21.18
CA ARG A 92 27.59 -4.04 -22.22
C ARG A 92 26.12 -4.06 -21.84
N SER A 93 25.74 -3.14 -20.97
CA SER A 93 24.36 -3.04 -20.50
C SER A 93 23.84 -1.62 -20.49
N ILE A 94 22.54 -1.49 -20.71
CA ILE A 94 21.78 -0.26 -20.52
C ILE A 94 20.83 -0.50 -19.35
N THR A 95 20.92 0.34 -18.33
CA THR A 95 20.00 0.31 -17.18
C THR A 95 19.11 1.55 -17.23
N VAL A 96 17.81 1.32 -17.33
CA VAL A 96 16.77 2.34 -17.35
C VAL A 96 16.08 2.33 -16.00
N CYS A 97 16.15 3.45 -15.27
CA CYS A 97 15.45 3.64 -14.01
C CYS A 97 14.33 4.66 -14.19
N GLY A 98 13.17 4.37 -13.58
CA GLY A 98 12.03 5.26 -13.58
C GLY A 98 11.29 5.28 -12.25
N THR A 99 10.54 6.35 -12.03
CA THR A 99 9.73 6.57 -10.83
C THR A 99 8.33 7.02 -11.24
N THR A 100 7.35 6.78 -10.38
CA THR A 100 5.95 7.07 -10.71
C THR A 100 5.66 8.58 -10.85
N ALA A 101 6.30 9.41 -10.01
CA ALA A 101 6.15 10.86 -10.11
C ALA A 101 7.11 11.46 -11.15
N SER A 102 6.55 12.32 -12.01
CA SER A 102 7.25 13.03 -13.09
C SER A 102 8.20 14.12 -12.60
N SER A 103 7.82 14.86 -11.54
CA SER A 103 8.58 15.99 -11.00
C SER A 103 9.05 15.71 -9.57
N LEU A 104 10.22 15.08 -9.44
CA LEU A 104 10.88 14.91 -8.13
C LEU A 104 11.22 16.25 -7.45
N ASN A 105 11.44 17.31 -8.23
CA ASN A 105 11.78 18.62 -7.70
C ASN A 105 10.60 19.29 -7.00
N ASP A 106 9.38 19.17 -7.55
CA ASP A 106 8.19 19.79 -6.98
C ASP A 106 7.80 19.16 -5.63
N LEU A 107 8.05 17.85 -5.47
CA LEU A 107 7.85 17.13 -4.21
C LEU A 107 8.89 17.46 -3.15
N LYS A 108 10.07 17.97 -3.54
CA LYS A 108 11.20 18.29 -2.65
C LYS A 108 11.36 19.78 -2.39
N THR A 109 10.79 20.63 -3.23
CA THR A 109 10.89 22.08 -3.10
C THR A 109 10.11 22.54 -1.87
N GLN A 110 10.81 23.17 -0.94
CA GLN A 110 10.19 23.74 0.26
C GLN A 110 9.29 24.91 -0.13
N ARG A 111 8.09 24.95 0.45
CA ARG A 111 7.14 26.04 0.28
C ARG A 111 6.62 26.47 1.64
N ILE A 112 6.39 27.76 1.78
CA ILE A 112 5.74 28.32 2.96
C ILE A 112 4.27 28.50 2.61
N ASN A 113 3.40 27.78 3.30
CA ASN A 113 1.96 27.86 3.16
C ASN A 113 1.33 27.97 4.54
N ASN A 114 0.33 28.83 4.67
CA ASN A 114 -0.48 28.92 5.89
C ASN A 114 -1.92 28.67 5.51
N PHE A 115 -2.56 27.74 6.21
CA PHE A 115 -3.94 27.35 6.02
C PHE A 115 -4.73 27.70 7.28
N SER A 116 -5.95 28.18 7.12
CA SER A 116 -6.87 28.52 8.22
C SER A 116 -8.23 27.93 7.89
N ASP A 117 -8.82 27.21 8.85
CA ASP A 117 -10.14 26.57 8.75
C ASP A 117 -10.35 25.76 7.47
N LYS A 118 -9.37 24.92 7.11
CA LYS A 118 -9.42 24.05 5.93
C LYS A 118 -9.45 22.58 6.31
N THR A 119 -10.12 21.78 5.49
CA THR A 119 -10.08 20.31 5.64
C THR A 119 -8.75 19.75 5.12
N VAL A 120 -8.42 18.50 5.50
CA VAL A 120 -7.23 17.81 4.99
C VAL A 120 -7.24 17.75 3.45
N GLU A 121 -8.38 17.48 2.84
CA GLU A 121 -8.53 17.46 1.38
C GLU A 121 -8.25 18.83 0.76
N GLN A 122 -8.81 19.90 1.32
CA GLN A 122 -8.58 21.26 0.82
C GLN A 122 -7.11 21.66 0.90
N ILE A 123 -6.43 21.33 2.01
CA ILE A 123 -5.01 21.62 2.21
C ILE A 123 -4.15 20.90 1.17
N LEU A 124 -4.38 19.59 0.98
CA LEU A 124 -3.60 18.81 0.02
C LEU A 124 -3.91 19.22 -1.43
N ALA A 125 -5.17 19.52 -1.76
CA ALA A 125 -5.57 19.98 -3.09
C ALA A 125 -4.96 21.34 -3.45
N GLU A 126 -4.89 22.27 -2.50
CA GLU A 126 -4.30 23.59 -2.72
C GLU A 126 -2.80 23.54 -3.02
N VAL A 127 -2.07 22.60 -2.42
CA VAL A 127 -0.63 22.43 -2.69
C VAL A 127 -0.37 21.50 -3.87
N GLY A 128 -1.17 20.44 -4.01
CA GLY A 128 -0.96 19.37 -4.99
C GLY A 128 -1.47 19.70 -6.39
N ASN A 129 -2.64 20.33 -6.54
CA ASN A 129 -3.21 20.62 -7.86
C ASN A 129 -2.30 21.52 -8.71
N PRO A 130 -1.66 22.59 -8.18
CA PRO A 130 -0.71 23.38 -8.96
C PRO A 130 0.52 22.61 -9.43
N LEU A 131 0.82 21.46 -8.82
CA LEU A 131 1.90 20.55 -9.21
C LEU A 131 1.45 19.48 -10.21
N GLY A 132 0.18 19.52 -10.65
CA GLY A 132 -0.42 18.54 -11.56
C GLY A 132 -0.89 17.25 -10.86
N PHE A 133 -0.93 17.22 -9.52
CA PHE A 133 -1.46 16.07 -8.80
C PHE A 133 -2.96 16.23 -8.55
N LYS A 134 -3.74 15.21 -8.89
CA LYS A 134 -5.11 15.07 -8.38
C LYS A 134 -5.07 14.42 -7.00
N ILE A 135 -5.81 15.00 -6.05
CA ILE A 135 -5.84 14.52 -4.68
C ILE A 135 -7.08 13.65 -4.49
N ASP A 136 -6.88 12.44 -3.97
CA ASP A 136 -7.91 11.44 -3.74
C ASP A 136 -7.76 10.95 -2.28
N ILE A 137 -8.63 11.38 -1.36
CA ILE A 137 -8.51 11.07 0.09
C ILE A 137 -9.69 10.23 0.56
N HIS A 138 -9.42 9.28 1.45
CA HIS A 138 -10.46 8.50 2.09
C HIS A 138 -11.41 9.39 2.92
N PRO A 139 -12.75 9.18 2.88
CA PRO A 139 -13.72 10.03 3.58
C PRO A 139 -13.46 10.21 5.07
N SER A 140 -12.92 9.19 5.75
CA SER A 140 -12.61 9.26 7.19
C SER A 140 -11.49 10.24 7.56
N ILE A 141 -10.78 10.80 6.57
CA ILE A 141 -9.70 11.78 6.76
C ILE A 141 -10.02 13.08 6.01
N ALA A 142 -10.69 12.97 4.86
CA ALA A 142 -10.91 14.09 3.95
C ALA A 142 -11.59 15.31 4.61
N ASP A 143 -12.60 15.06 5.45
CA ASP A 143 -13.44 16.08 6.09
C ASP A 143 -12.87 16.61 7.42
N GLU A 144 -11.76 16.05 7.91
CA GLU A 144 -11.14 16.49 9.15
C GLU A 144 -10.67 17.94 9.03
N LYS A 145 -11.22 18.82 9.87
CA LYS A 145 -10.93 20.25 9.84
C LYS A 145 -9.68 20.55 10.65
N ILE A 146 -8.75 21.29 10.04
CA ILE A 146 -7.58 21.82 10.71
C ILE A 146 -7.77 23.33 10.90
N PRO A 147 -7.95 23.81 12.15
CA PRO A 147 -8.20 25.24 12.43
C PRO A 147 -7.09 26.14 11.90
N SER A 148 -5.83 25.73 12.06
CA SER A 148 -4.69 26.44 11.52
C SER A 148 -3.52 25.47 11.28
N LEU A 149 -2.94 25.52 10.09
CA LEU A 149 -1.75 24.76 9.73
C LEU A 149 -0.73 25.66 9.05
N SER A 150 0.43 25.82 9.67
CA SER A 150 1.60 26.39 9.01
C SER A 150 2.49 25.26 8.49
N ASN A 151 2.78 25.32 7.19
CA ASN A 151 3.71 24.43 6.51
C ASN A 151 4.91 25.24 6.00
N ILE A 152 6.11 24.74 6.29
CA ILE A 152 7.39 25.28 5.80
C ILE A 152 8.20 24.21 5.04
N THR A 153 7.56 23.07 4.75
CA THR A 153 8.19 21.91 4.13
C THR A 153 7.73 21.75 2.69
N SER A 154 8.32 20.78 1.97
CA SER A 154 7.87 20.46 0.62
C SER A 154 6.53 19.74 0.61
N PHE A 155 5.92 19.54 -0.57
CA PHE A 155 4.66 18.79 -0.66
C PHE A 155 4.80 17.36 -0.11
N GLY A 156 5.91 16.68 -0.38
CA GLY A 156 6.21 15.38 0.24
C GLY A 156 6.36 15.46 1.77
N GLY A 157 6.96 16.54 2.30
CA GLY A 157 7.03 16.77 3.74
C GLY A 157 5.66 16.99 4.39
N LEU A 158 4.78 17.74 3.72
CA LEU A 158 3.39 17.96 4.15
C LEU A 158 2.60 16.65 4.17
N ILE A 159 2.72 15.82 3.12
CA ILE A 159 2.12 14.48 3.07
C ILE A 159 2.59 13.64 4.27
N ASN A 160 3.91 13.55 4.49
CA ASN A 160 4.47 12.76 5.59
C ASN A 160 4.01 13.24 6.98
N ARG A 161 3.77 14.54 7.13
CA ARG A 161 3.21 15.09 8.37
C ARG A 161 1.77 14.64 8.56
N LEU A 162 0.94 14.72 7.52
CA LEU A 162 -0.47 14.34 7.57
C LEU A 162 -0.65 12.82 7.73
N GLU A 163 0.18 12.00 7.08
CA GLU A 163 0.24 10.54 7.31
C GLU A 163 0.41 10.21 8.79
N ARG A 164 1.38 10.85 9.45
CA ARG A 164 1.64 10.61 10.88
C ARG A 164 0.50 11.10 11.76
N GLN A 165 -0.07 12.25 11.44
CA GLN A 165 -1.14 12.87 12.23
C GLN A 165 -2.42 12.05 12.21
N TYR A 166 -2.80 11.51 11.04
CA TYR A 166 -4.07 10.80 10.84
C TYR A 166 -3.94 9.27 10.76
N ASP A 167 -2.77 8.73 11.09
CA ASP A 167 -2.44 7.32 10.95
C ASP A 167 -2.75 6.76 9.56
N ALA A 168 -2.35 7.53 8.55
CA ALA A 168 -2.67 7.31 7.16
C ALA A 168 -1.41 6.97 6.36
N VAL A 169 -1.63 6.45 5.16
CA VAL A 169 -0.60 6.16 4.18
C VAL A 169 -0.97 6.85 2.89
N ALA A 170 -0.03 7.63 2.38
CA ALA A 170 -0.13 8.23 1.09
C ALA A 170 0.61 7.42 0.04
N LYS A 171 0.07 7.41 -1.17
CA LYS A 171 0.71 6.81 -2.33
C LYS A 171 0.54 7.72 -3.53
N ILE A 172 1.65 7.97 -4.23
CA ILE A 172 1.68 8.76 -5.45
C ILE A 172 1.64 7.80 -6.64
N THR A 173 0.56 7.86 -7.42
CA THR A 173 0.37 6.98 -8.58
C THR A 173 -0.21 7.75 -9.75
N ASP A 174 0.51 7.78 -10.87
CA ASP A 174 0.06 8.31 -12.16
C ASP A 174 -0.64 9.69 -12.07
N GLY A 175 0.06 10.69 -11.55
CA GLY A 175 -0.48 12.04 -11.38
C GLY A 175 -1.57 12.16 -10.31
N ARG A 176 -1.74 11.15 -9.46
CA ARG A 176 -2.64 11.18 -8.31
C ARG A 176 -1.87 10.98 -7.02
N VAL A 177 -2.34 11.64 -5.95
CA VAL A 177 -1.94 11.35 -4.58
C VAL A 177 -3.16 10.80 -3.87
N SER A 178 -3.04 9.54 -3.46
CA SER A 178 -4.01 8.91 -2.59
C SER A 178 -3.57 9.06 -1.14
N LEU A 179 -4.52 9.26 -0.21
CA LEU A 179 -4.28 9.19 1.24
C LEU A 179 -5.38 8.32 1.87
N VAL A 180 -4.99 7.18 2.43
CA VAL A 180 -5.90 6.19 3.03
C VAL A 180 -5.49 5.85 4.46
N PRO A 181 -6.44 5.48 5.34
CA PRO A 181 -6.10 4.97 6.67
C PRO A 181 -5.17 3.76 6.56
N ARG A 182 -4.13 3.73 7.38
CA ARG A 182 -3.18 2.60 7.40
C ARG A 182 -3.83 1.32 7.92
N ALA A 183 -4.78 1.47 8.84
CA ALA A 183 -5.60 0.40 9.37
C ALA A 183 -6.93 0.33 8.61
N GLY A 184 -7.24 -0.81 8.00
CA GLY A 184 -8.54 -1.08 7.37
C GLY A 184 -8.45 -1.90 6.10
N GLY A 185 -7.31 -1.88 5.41
CA GLY A 185 -7.20 -2.51 4.09
C GLY A 185 -8.23 -1.96 3.11
N SER A 186 -8.68 -0.71 3.28
CA SER A 186 -9.65 -0.07 2.38
C SER A 186 -8.93 0.77 1.33
N SER A 187 -9.45 0.78 0.11
CA SER A 187 -9.05 1.73 -0.93
C SER A 187 -9.59 3.14 -0.63
N VAL A 188 -9.21 4.14 -1.44
CA VAL A 188 -9.76 5.51 -1.34
C VAL A 188 -11.30 5.54 -1.45
N SER A 189 -11.88 4.60 -2.19
CA SER A 189 -13.33 4.47 -2.36
C SER A 189 -13.99 3.57 -1.30
N ASP A 190 -13.30 3.31 -0.19
CA ASP A 190 -13.68 2.37 0.87
C ASP A 190 -13.93 0.93 0.38
N PHE A 191 -13.25 0.53 -0.70
CA PHE A 191 -13.31 -0.84 -1.17
C PHE A 191 -12.34 -1.70 -0.36
N ALA A 192 -12.85 -2.73 0.31
CA ALA A 192 -12.03 -3.69 1.03
C ALA A 192 -11.05 -4.40 0.08
N GLN A 193 -9.76 -4.23 0.32
CA GLN A 193 -8.71 -4.89 -0.43
C GLN A 193 -8.70 -6.39 -0.14
N PRO A 194 -8.40 -7.20 -1.16
CA PRO A 194 -8.27 -8.65 -0.98
C PRO A 194 -7.23 -8.98 0.08
N THR A 195 -7.58 -9.89 1.00
CA THR A 195 -6.64 -10.41 2.00
C THR A 195 -6.05 -11.73 1.50
N TYR A 196 -4.72 -11.84 1.44
CA TYR A 196 -4.06 -13.11 1.12
C TYR A 196 -3.90 -13.95 2.38
N VAL A 197 -4.24 -15.25 2.29
CA VAL A 197 -3.97 -16.22 3.36
C VAL A 197 -2.79 -17.08 2.93
N LEU A 198 -1.67 -16.94 3.65
CA LEU A 198 -0.40 -17.60 3.35
C LEU A 198 -0.11 -18.66 4.43
N ARG A 199 0.46 -19.78 3.99
CA ARG A 199 0.88 -20.89 4.85
C ARG A 199 2.37 -21.15 4.66
N ASP A 200 2.90 -22.11 5.41
CA ASP A 200 4.30 -22.55 5.32
C ASP A 200 4.78 -22.76 3.88
N TYR A 201 4.02 -23.46 3.04
CA TYR A 201 4.38 -23.74 1.64
C TYR A 201 4.35 -22.52 0.72
N SER A 202 3.77 -21.39 1.16
CA SER A 202 3.73 -20.16 0.38
C SER A 202 5.08 -19.43 0.36
N PHE A 203 6.01 -19.80 1.24
CA PHE A 203 7.27 -19.08 1.46
C PHE A 203 8.48 -19.89 1.01
N ALA A 204 9.39 -19.25 0.29
CA ALA A 204 10.76 -19.74 0.13
C ALA A 204 11.62 -19.37 1.34
N ASP A 205 11.34 -18.22 1.95
CA ASP A 205 11.98 -17.71 3.16
C ASP A 205 10.99 -16.81 3.92
N LEU A 206 11.07 -16.83 5.24
CA LEU A 206 10.20 -16.06 6.14
C LEU A 206 10.95 -15.70 7.43
N GLU A 207 11.01 -14.42 7.72
CA GLU A 207 11.51 -13.85 8.97
C GLU A 207 10.42 -13.01 9.62
N VAL A 208 10.16 -13.29 10.90
CA VAL A 208 9.26 -12.48 11.74
C VAL A 208 10.03 -12.03 12.97
N THR A 209 10.09 -10.72 13.17
CA THR A 209 10.78 -10.08 14.29
C THR A 209 9.76 -9.46 15.23
N LYS A 210 9.87 -9.79 16.52
CA LYS A 210 9.12 -9.14 17.60
C LYS A 210 10.05 -8.26 18.42
N GLU A 211 9.77 -6.97 18.49
CA GLU A 211 10.56 -5.95 19.20
C GLU A 211 9.71 -5.34 20.33
N SER A 212 10.26 -5.29 21.55
CA SER A 212 9.57 -4.65 22.69
C SER A 212 9.69 -3.12 22.72
N ARG A 213 10.34 -2.51 21.72
CA ARG A 213 10.58 -1.06 21.68
C ARG A 213 9.27 -0.26 21.56
N GLY A 214 8.24 -0.88 20.99
CA GLY A 214 6.90 -0.31 20.83
C GLY A 214 6.00 -0.50 22.06
N ASP A 215 6.44 -1.20 23.10
CA ASP A 215 5.60 -1.62 24.23
C ASP A 215 5.31 -0.45 25.19
N PHE A 216 4.34 0.38 24.81
CA PHE A 216 3.80 1.46 25.65
C PHE A 216 2.36 1.18 26.03
N ALA A 217 2.01 1.38 27.30
CA ALA A 217 0.65 1.23 27.79
C ALA A 217 -0.30 2.26 27.16
N LYS A 218 0.20 3.49 27.00
CA LYS A 218 -0.57 4.61 26.46
C LYS A 218 0.31 5.69 25.86
N ALA A 219 -0.24 6.40 24.89
CA ALA A 219 0.31 7.63 24.35
C ALA A 219 -0.46 8.86 24.88
N VAL A 220 0.25 9.93 25.22
CA VAL A 220 -0.33 11.18 25.73
C VAL A 220 0.22 12.36 24.93
N ALA A 221 -0.68 13.22 24.47
CA ALA A 221 -0.36 14.49 23.84
C ALA A 221 -0.85 15.64 24.72
N ASP A 222 -0.16 16.77 24.70
CA ASP A 222 -0.60 17.98 25.39
C ASP A 222 -1.15 18.99 24.38
N TYR A 223 -2.15 19.77 24.76
CA TYR A 223 -2.66 20.89 23.99
C TYR A 223 -2.60 22.19 24.78
N ARG A 224 -2.76 23.32 24.08
CA ARG A 224 -2.89 24.64 24.70
C ARG A 224 -4.36 24.97 24.92
N ASP A 225 -4.75 25.21 26.18
CA ASP A 225 -6.13 25.58 26.51
C ASP A 225 -6.43 27.05 26.16
N GLU A 226 -7.70 27.45 26.30
CA GLU A 226 -8.17 28.83 26.03
C GLU A 226 -7.46 29.87 26.92
N ASN A 227 -6.92 29.45 28.06
CA ASN A 227 -6.17 30.29 28.99
C ASN A 227 -4.66 30.32 28.67
N GLY A 228 -4.22 29.63 27.61
CA GLY A 228 -2.83 29.56 27.19
C GLY A 228 -1.98 28.57 27.98
N ASN A 229 -2.56 27.76 28.87
CA ASN A 229 -1.87 26.76 29.66
C ASN A 229 -1.69 25.45 28.88
N ARG A 230 -0.68 24.68 29.28
CA ARG A 230 -0.38 23.35 28.72
C ARG A 230 -1.18 22.30 29.50
N THR A 231 -2.10 21.63 28.82
CA THR A 231 -3.02 20.65 29.41
C THR A 231 -2.92 19.31 28.67
N PRO A 232 -2.81 18.16 29.37
CA PRO A 232 -2.81 16.87 28.72
C PRO A 232 -4.18 16.57 28.09
N ALA A 233 -4.19 16.06 26.87
CA ALA A 233 -5.37 15.51 26.23
C ALA A 233 -5.71 14.12 26.76
N GLU A 234 -6.80 13.54 26.25
CA GLU A 234 -7.16 12.16 26.56
C GLU A 234 -6.06 11.20 26.08
N ALA A 235 -5.67 10.28 26.96
CA ALA A 235 -4.63 9.31 26.66
C ALA A 235 -5.18 8.21 25.74
N ALA A 236 -4.44 7.89 24.68
CA ALA A 236 -4.74 6.74 23.85
C ALA A 236 -4.11 5.48 24.45
N MET A 237 -4.91 4.48 24.79
CA MET A 237 -4.44 3.19 25.32
C MET A 237 -3.98 2.28 24.18
N SER A 238 -2.99 1.41 24.46
CA SER A 238 -2.60 0.33 23.54
C SER A 238 -3.77 -0.59 23.24
N ALA A 239 -3.89 -1.01 21.99
CA ALA A 239 -4.84 -2.06 21.59
C ALA A 239 -4.22 -3.47 21.67
N VAL A 240 -2.93 -3.60 22.01
CA VAL A 240 -2.26 -4.90 22.17
C VAL A 240 -2.66 -5.54 23.49
N THR A 241 -3.29 -6.72 23.42
CA THR A 241 -3.70 -7.48 24.60
C THR A 241 -2.52 -8.22 25.23
N GLY A 242 -2.41 -8.21 26.56
CA GLY A 242 -1.36 -8.93 27.28
C GLY A 242 -0.01 -8.21 27.33
N LEU A 243 -0.01 -6.90 27.05
CA LEU A 243 1.17 -6.05 27.19
C LEU A 243 1.53 -5.89 28.67
N ASP A 244 2.72 -6.34 29.07
CA ASP A 244 3.27 -6.15 30.41
C ASP A 244 4.16 -4.90 30.43
N SER A 245 3.55 -3.74 30.19
CA SER A 245 4.23 -2.45 30.21
C SER A 245 3.33 -1.38 30.81
N GLU A 246 3.91 -0.57 31.71
CA GLU A 246 3.28 0.64 32.26
C GLU A 246 3.83 1.90 31.58
N ALA A 247 4.69 1.75 30.57
CA ALA A 247 5.39 2.87 29.94
C ALA A 247 4.42 3.82 29.25
N ILE A 248 4.64 5.13 29.41
CA ILE A 248 3.82 6.17 28.80
C ILE A 248 4.64 6.88 27.72
N PHE A 249 4.15 6.84 26.49
CA PHE A 249 4.75 7.62 25.41
C PHE A 249 4.18 9.04 25.39
N LYS A 250 4.98 10.03 25.79
CA LYS A 250 4.54 11.42 25.75
C LYS A 250 5.01 12.11 24.47
N LEU A 251 4.08 12.64 23.69
CA LEU A 251 4.40 13.38 22.47
C LEU A 251 5.15 14.68 22.85
N PRO A 252 6.23 15.02 22.12
CA PRO A 252 7.06 16.18 22.45
C PRO A 252 6.37 17.51 22.11
N HIS A 253 5.51 17.52 21.09
CA HIS A 253 4.82 18.71 20.61
C HIS A 253 3.54 18.99 21.41
N VAL A 254 3.27 20.28 21.63
CA VAL A 254 2.00 20.78 22.18
C VAL A 254 1.11 21.20 21.01
N PHE A 255 -0.11 20.68 20.97
CA PHE A 255 -1.08 20.93 19.92
C PHE A 255 -1.96 22.15 20.20
N ALA A 256 -2.63 22.66 19.16
CA ALA A 256 -3.44 23.87 19.28
C ALA A 256 -4.83 23.59 19.88
N SER A 257 -5.34 22.36 19.73
CA SER A 257 -6.66 21.97 20.22
C SER A 257 -6.64 20.61 20.92
N LYS A 258 -7.66 20.36 21.75
CA LYS A 258 -7.85 19.08 22.44
C LYS A 258 -8.07 17.93 21.45
N ASP A 259 -8.87 18.15 20.42
CA ASP A 259 -9.22 17.12 19.44
C ASP A 259 -7.99 16.70 18.62
N GLU A 260 -7.19 17.68 18.19
CA GLU A 260 -5.93 17.43 17.47
C GLU A 260 -4.93 16.65 18.34
N ALA A 261 -4.79 17.00 19.62
CA ALA A 261 -3.93 16.26 20.55
C ALA A 261 -4.44 14.82 20.76
N THR A 262 -5.74 14.64 20.91
CA THR A 262 -6.35 13.32 21.12
C THR A 262 -6.16 12.43 19.89
N ALA A 263 -6.38 12.97 18.69
CA ALA A 263 -6.13 12.28 17.44
C ALA A 263 -4.64 11.92 17.28
N ALA A 264 -3.73 12.85 17.56
CA ALA A 264 -2.29 12.60 17.49
C ALA A 264 -1.81 11.54 18.49
N ALA A 265 -2.36 11.51 19.70
CA ALA A 265 -2.10 10.47 20.68
C ALA A 265 -2.57 9.10 20.16
N LYS A 266 -3.79 9.03 19.61
CA LYS A 266 -4.35 7.80 19.02
C LYS A 266 -3.51 7.27 17.86
N SER A 267 -3.14 8.14 16.91
CA SER A 267 -2.30 7.79 15.77
C SER A 267 -0.91 7.30 16.21
N THR A 268 -0.32 7.96 17.21
CA THR A 268 0.98 7.56 17.76
C THR A 268 0.89 6.20 18.45
N MET A 269 -0.17 5.95 19.23
CA MET A 269 -0.37 4.66 19.88
C MET A 269 -0.53 3.54 18.85
N ALA A 270 -1.32 3.74 17.80
CA ALA A 270 -1.46 2.79 16.71
C ALA A 270 -0.12 2.51 15.98
N GLN A 271 0.73 3.53 15.81
CA GLN A 271 2.08 3.35 15.26
C GLN A 271 2.99 2.53 16.17
N LEU A 272 2.93 2.77 17.49
CA LEU A 272 3.72 2.02 18.47
C LEU A 272 3.29 0.56 18.52
N ASP A 273 1.98 0.28 18.59
CA ASP A 273 1.42 -1.07 18.58
C ASP A 273 1.86 -1.88 17.36
N ARG A 274 1.90 -1.25 16.17
CA ARG A 274 2.35 -1.93 14.93
C ARG A 274 3.87 -2.07 14.84
N SER A 275 4.63 -1.22 15.51
CA SER A 275 6.09 -1.25 15.44
C SER A 275 6.71 -2.49 16.11
N GLY A 276 5.94 -3.17 16.95
CA GLY A 276 6.36 -4.35 17.70
C GLY A 276 6.57 -5.60 16.84
N ASP A 277 5.81 -5.77 15.76
CA ASP A 277 5.92 -6.94 14.90
C ASP A 277 6.34 -6.53 13.48
N ARG A 278 7.42 -7.11 12.96
CA ARG A 278 7.85 -6.97 11.55
C ARG A 278 7.89 -8.32 10.86
N ILE A 279 7.52 -8.33 9.59
CA ILE A 279 7.62 -9.49 8.71
C ILE A 279 8.48 -9.14 7.50
N GLY A 280 9.34 -10.05 7.10
CA GLY A 280 10.05 -10.05 5.83
C GLY A 280 9.97 -11.44 5.22
N ALA A 281 9.61 -11.54 3.94
CA ALA A 281 9.47 -12.84 3.31
C ALA A 281 9.77 -12.82 1.82
N THR A 282 10.09 -14.01 1.31
CA THR A 282 10.16 -14.30 -0.12
C THR A 282 9.14 -15.38 -0.43
N LEU A 283 8.25 -15.13 -1.39
CA LEU A 283 7.28 -16.14 -1.81
C LEU A 283 7.97 -17.31 -2.52
N ALA A 284 7.45 -18.52 -2.32
CA ALA A 284 7.93 -19.74 -2.97
C ALA A 284 7.76 -19.68 -4.49
N GLU A 285 6.63 -19.11 -4.94
CA GLU A 285 6.33 -18.78 -6.32
C GLU A 285 6.17 -17.27 -6.45
N GLY A 286 6.68 -16.70 -7.55
CA GLY A 286 6.48 -15.28 -7.82
C GLY A 286 4.99 -14.97 -7.99
N ASP A 287 4.50 -13.97 -7.28
CA ASP A 287 3.15 -13.46 -7.44
C ASP A 287 3.21 -11.95 -7.71
N PRO A 288 3.01 -11.50 -8.96
CA PRO A 288 3.02 -10.10 -9.32
C PRO A 288 1.73 -9.36 -8.97
N TRP A 289 0.71 -10.03 -8.43
CA TRP A 289 -0.53 -9.38 -7.98
C TRP A 289 -0.48 -8.91 -6.52
N VAL A 290 0.54 -9.31 -5.75
CA VAL A 290 0.76 -8.80 -4.39
C VAL A 290 1.12 -7.32 -4.45
N ARG A 291 0.42 -6.48 -3.67
CA ARG A 291 0.67 -5.03 -3.62
C ARG A 291 1.11 -4.57 -2.23
N ASP A 292 1.75 -3.41 -2.18
CA ASP A 292 1.93 -2.66 -0.93
C ASP A 292 0.57 -2.20 -0.37
N LEU A 293 0.53 -1.85 0.91
CA LEU A 293 -0.69 -1.60 1.71
C LEU A 293 -1.66 -2.78 1.85
N GLN A 294 -1.39 -3.89 1.17
CA GLN A 294 -2.26 -5.05 1.22
C GLN A 294 -2.10 -5.80 2.54
N ARG A 295 -3.22 -6.34 3.05
CA ARG A 295 -3.21 -7.22 4.22
C ARG A 295 -2.93 -8.66 3.82
N ILE A 296 -2.03 -9.30 4.55
CA ILE A 296 -1.79 -10.74 4.51
C ILE A 296 -2.08 -11.36 5.88
N VAL A 297 -2.50 -12.62 5.87
CA VAL A 297 -2.69 -13.43 7.07
C VAL A 297 -1.79 -14.65 6.94
N VAL A 298 -0.88 -14.82 7.88
CA VAL A 298 -0.05 -16.03 7.99
C VAL A 298 -0.73 -16.98 8.98
N ALA A 299 -0.92 -18.24 8.59
CA ALA A 299 -1.62 -19.21 9.42
C ALA A 299 -1.00 -20.61 9.33
N GLY A 300 -1.03 -21.33 10.45
CA GLY A 300 -0.69 -22.76 10.51
C GLY A 300 0.80 -23.05 10.59
N ILE A 301 1.63 -22.06 10.98
CA ILE A 301 3.07 -22.25 11.19
C ILE A 301 3.35 -22.38 12.67
N ARG A 302 3.18 -21.29 13.44
CA ARG A 302 3.34 -21.26 14.90
C ARG A 302 2.79 -19.97 15.49
N PRO A 303 2.40 -19.93 16.78
CA PRO A 303 1.82 -18.74 17.42
C PRO A 303 2.68 -17.46 17.38
N GLY A 304 4.01 -17.58 17.22
CA GLY A 304 4.89 -16.41 17.11
C GLY A 304 4.99 -15.80 15.71
N ILE A 305 4.46 -16.49 14.69
CA ILE A 305 4.50 -16.12 13.26
C ILE A 305 3.08 -15.93 12.72
N ASP A 306 2.12 -16.71 13.20
CA ASP A 306 0.75 -16.65 12.75
C ASP A 306 0.11 -15.31 13.18
N GLY A 307 -0.50 -14.60 12.23
CA GLY A 307 -1.03 -13.26 12.47
C GLY A 307 -1.35 -12.49 11.19
N SER A 308 -1.93 -11.30 11.38
CA SER A 308 -2.21 -10.34 10.32
C SER A 308 -1.03 -9.38 10.15
N TYR A 309 -0.60 -9.17 8.92
CA TYR A 309 0.43 -8.20 8.58
C TYR A 309 -0.05 -7.30 7.43
N THR A 310 0.32 -6.02 7.50
CA THR A 310 0.13 -5.07 6.39
C THR A 310 1.46 -4.87 5.69
N LEU A 311 1.47 -5.01 4.37
CA LEU A 311 2.68 -4.87 3.57
C LEU A 311 3.06 -3.40 3.40
N ASP A 312 4.32 -3.09 3.71
CA ASP A 312 4.89 -1.74 3.56
C ASP A 312 5.66 -1.61 2.25
N ALA A 313 6.40 -2.65 1.87
CA ALA A 313 7.14 -2.68 0.63
C ALA A 313 6.99 -4.04 -0.02
N VAL A 314 6.80 -4.02 -1.34
CA VAL A 314 6.75 -5.22 -2.18
C VAL A 314 7.70 -5.01 -3.35
N ARG A 315 8.55 -6.00 -3.58
CA ARG A 315 9.51 -6.01 -4.67
C ARG A 315 9.27 -7.20 -5.56
N HIS A 316 8.97 -6.94 -6.82
CA HIS A 316 8.88 -7.94 -7.86
C HIS A 316 10.11 -7.87 -8.75
N SER A 317 10.74 -9.01 -8.99
CA SER A 317 11.85 -9.10 -9.94
C SER A 317 11.57 -10.19 -10.97
N TYR A 318 11.66 -9.83 -12.23
CA TYR A 318 11.77 -10.76 -13.35
C TYR A 318 13.25 -10.84 -13.75
N GLU A 319 13.77 -12.06 -13.87
CA GLU A 319 15.08 -12.32 -14.46
C GLU A 319 14.96 -13.39 -15.55
N LYS A 320 15.60 -13.15 -16.72
CA LYS A 320 15.48 -14.03 -17.89
C LYS A 320 15.85 -15.50 -17.62
N GLY A 321 16.72 -15.77 -16.63
CA GLY A 321 17.16 -17.13 -16.27
C GLY A 321 16.56 -17.70 -14.98
N SER A 322 16.08 -16.84 -14.06
CA SER A 322 15.63 -17.23 -12.71
C SER A 322 14.10 -17.17 -12.57
N GLY A 323 13.43 -16.47 -13.48
CA GLY A 323 11.98 -16.29 -13.50
C GLY A 323 11.51 -15.11 -12.65
N LEU A 324 10.26 -15.19 -12.18
CA LEU A 324 9.65 -14.16 -11.34
C LEU A 324 9.88 -14.46 -9.86
N ARG A 325 10.18 -13.43 -9.07
CA ARG A 325 10.31 -13.50 -7.61
C ARG A 325 9.57 -12.32 -6.99
N THR A 326 8.86 -12.60 -5.90
CA THR A 326 8.19 -11.58 -5.08
C THR A 326 8.76 -11.65 -3.67
N THR A 327 9.28 -10.52 -3.21
CA THR A 327 9.75 -10.33 -1.83
C THR A 327 8.99 -9.18 -1.21
N PHE A 328 8.69 -9.24 0.07
CA PHE A 328 7.97 -8.15 0.74
C PHE A 328 8.45 -7.96 2.17
N SER A 329 8.16 -6.78 2.70
CA SER A 329 8.26 -6.47 4.13
C SER A 329 7.00 -5.76 4.60
N GLY A 330 6.71 -5.88 5.89
CA GLY A 330 5.52 -5.29 6.48
C GLY A 330 5.56 -5.27 8.00
N GLN A 331 4.47 -4.78 8.58
CA GLN A 331 4.28 -4.64 10.02
C GLN A 331 3.05 -5.41 10.48
N GLY A 332 3.08 -5.91 11.71
CA GLY A 332 1.94 -6.56 12.33
C GLY A 332 0.76 -5.59 12.46
N GLY A 333 -0.44 -6.10 12.19
CA GLY A 333 -1.69 -5.36 12.42
C GLY A 333 -2.25 -5.64 13.81
N VAL A 334 -2.78 -4.60 14.45
CA VAL A 334 -3.52 -4.72 15.73
C VAL A 334 -4.93 -5.30 15.53
N ASN A 335 -5.47 -5.23 14.30
CA ASN A 335 -6.79 -5.73 13.93
C ASN A 335 -6.65 -6.93 12.97
N GLY A 336 -6.90 -8.13 13.48
CA GLY A 336 -6.86 -9.37 12.71
C GLY A 336 -6.00 -10.43 13.38
N LEU A 337 -6.29 -10.75 14.64
CA LEU A 337 -5.79 -11.98 15.23
C LEU A 337 -6.18 -13.15 14.33
N ALA A 338 -5.28 -14.13 14.19
CA ALA A 338 -5.53 -15.37 13.45
C ALA A 338 -6.84 -16.08 13.86
N ALA A 339 -7.38 -15.77 15.05
CA ALA A 339 -8.63 -16.30 15.60
C ALA A 339 -9.86 -16.10 14.68
N GLU A 340 -9.99 -14.99 13.95
CA GLU A 340 -11.13 -14.79 13.03
C GLU A 340 -11.08 -15.74 11.82
N PHE A 341 -9.89 -16.23 11.46
CA PHE A 341 -9.67 -17.17 10.35
C PHE A 341 -9.36 -18.61 10.81
N ALA A 342 -9.15 -18.83 12.11
CA ALA A 342 -8.79 -20.12 12.70
C ALA A 342 -9.95 -21.13 12.75
N SER A 343 -11.21 -20.70 12.60
CA SER A 343 -12.38 -21.57 12.81
C SER A 343 -12.80 -22.43 11.61
N SER A 344 -12.12 -22.36 10.46
CA SER A 344 -12.55 -23.10 9.26
C SER A 344 -12.16 -24.59 9.22
N THR A 345 -11.58 -25.16 10.29
CA THR A 345 -11.01 -26.53 10.24
C THR A 345 -11.62 -27.54 11.23
N THR A 346 -12.74 -27.28 11.92
CA THR A 346 -13.39 -28.35 12.72
C THR A 346 -14.90 -28.23 12.72
N GLY A 347 -15.57 -29.16 12.04
CA GLY A 347 -17.02 -29.15 11.88
C GLY A 347 -17.77 -29.46 13.17
N GLN A 348 -18.81 -28.66 13.44
CA GLN A 348 -20.10 -29.14 13.93
C GLN A 348 -21.20 -28.16 13.52
N ILE A 349 -22.18 -28.68 12.79
CA ILE A 349 -23.30 -27.96 12.20
C ILE A 349 -24.40 -27.81 13.26
N ALA A 350 -24.87 -26.59 13.48
CA ALA A 350 -26.23 -26.34 13.95
C ALA A 350 -26.78 -25.05 13.33
N GLY A 351 -27.46 -25.20 12.18
CA GLY A 351 -28.65 -24.41 11.83
C GLY A 351 -28.48 -22.93 11.46
N ASN A 352 -27.78 -22.63 10.36
CA ASN A 352 -28.28 -21.79 9.24
C ASN A 352 -27.17 -21.76 8.18
N THR A 353 -27.34 -22.53 7.11
CA THR A 353 -26.28 -22.84 6.13
C THR A 353 -25.99 -21.67 5.18
N PRO A 354 -24.83 -20.97 5.28
CA PRO A 354 -24.19 -20.40 4.11
C PRO A 354 -23.68 -21.56 3.24
N SER A 355 -23.92 -21.49 1.93
CA SER A 355 -23.64 -22.57 0.98
C SER A 355 -22.19 -23.05 1.09
N THR A 356 -22.00 -24.27 1.58
CA THR A 356 -20.74 -25.02 1.55
C THR A 356 -20.53 -25.72 0.21
N THR A 357 -21.06 -25.16 -0.89
CA THR A 357 -20.74 -25.63 -2.22
C THR A 357 -19.34 -25.14 -2.57
N PHE A 358 -18.34 -25.89 -2.09
CA PHE A 358 -17.00 -25.89 -2.65
C PHE A 358 -17.15 -26.14 -4.15
N LEU A 359 -16.88 -25.11 -4.96
CA LEU A 359 -16.63 -25.33 -6.37
C LEU A 359 -15.43 -26.26 -6.45
N THR A 360 -15.69 -27.50 -6.90
CA THR A 360 -14.64 -28.47 -7.16
C THR A 360 -13.87 -27.94 -8.36
N VAL A 361 -12.67 -27.44 -8.10
CA VAL A 361 -11.77 -26.87 -9.09
C VAL A 361 -11.45 -27.95 -10.13
N GLY A 362 -11.81 -27.69 -11.39
CA GLY A 362 -11.47 -28.58 -12.50
C GLY A 362 -9.96 -28.59 -12.75
N PRO A 363 -9.39 -29.66 -13.34
CA PRO A 363 -7.97 -29.72 -13.63
C PRO A 363 -7.56 -28.58 -14.57
N GLY A 364 -6.81 -27.59 -14.04
CA GLY A 364 -6.28 -26.45 -14.81
C GLY A 364 -6.44 -25.06 -14.17
N GLU A 365 -7.11 -24.91 -13.03
CA GLU A 365 -7.27 -23.61 -12.35
C GLU A 365 -6.29 -23.45 -11.16
N VAL A 366 -5.69 -22.26 -11.04
CA VAL A 366 -4.60 -21.96 -10.07
C VAL A 366 -5.16 -21.43 -8.75
N PHE A 367 -4.55 -21.83 -7.64
CA PHE A 367 -4.85 -21.36 -6.29
C PHE A 367 -4.54 -19.87 -6.11
N GLY A 368 -5.53 -19.09 -5.64
CA GLY A 368 -5.39 -17.65 -5.40
C GLY A 368 -6.71 -16.94 -5.12
N MET A 369 -7.72 -17.62 -4.54
CA MET A 369 -9.01 -16.98 -4.30
C MET A 369 -8.90 -15.92 -3.20
N VAL A 370 -9.12 -14.68 -3.61
CA VAL A 370 -9.57 -13.57 -2.76
C VAL A 370 -10.75 -14.06 -1.92
N LEU A 371 -10.58 -14.08 -0.60
CA LEU A 371 -11.73 -14.23 0.29
C LEU A 371 -12.60 -12.97 0.17
N PRO A 372 -13.94 -13.10 0.06
CA PRO A 372 -14.82 -11.95 0.18
C PRO A 372 -14.61 -11.29 1.57
N PRO A 373 -14.81 -9.97 1.68
CA PRO A 373 -14.66 -9.27 2.95
C PRO A 373 -15.52 -9.92 4.04
N ALA A 374 -15.04 -9.88 5.28
CA ALA A 374 -15.76 -10.41 6.44
C ALA A 374 -17.20 -9.86 6.46
N ALA A 375 -18.17 -10.75 6.64
CA ALA A 375 -19.58 -10.41 6.60
C ALA A 375 -19.97 -9.56 7.80
N ASN A 376 -19.81 -8.24 7.68
CA ASN A 376 -20.48 -7.23 8.48
C ASN A 376 -20.68 -5.98 7.62
N VAL A 377 -21.48 -6.12 6.57
CA VAL A 377 -22.12 -4.99 5.89
C VAL A 377 -23.61 -5.31 5.83
N LEU A 378 -24.41 -4.44 6.45
CA LEU A 378 -25.88 -4.50 6.50
C LEU A 378 -26.47 -4.70 5.09
N PRO A 379 -27.61 -5.41 4.94
CA PRO A 379 -28.16 -5.73 3.63
C PRO A 379 -28.83 -4.48 3.02
N GLY A 380 -28.08 -3.74 2.22
CA GLY A 380 -28.59 -2.69 1.34
C GLY A 380 -28.49 -3.12 -0.11
N VAL A 381 -29.59 -3.59 -0.69
CA VAL A 381 -29.70 -3.88 -2.12
C VAL A 381 -29.55 -2.58 -2.90
N ASN A 382 -28.40 -2.36 -3.53
CA ASN A 382 -28.23 -1.32 -4.54
C ASN A 382 -27.87 -1.98 -5.88
N THR A 383 -28.90 -2.31 -6.64
CA THR A 383 -28.80 -2.60 -8.07
C THR A 383 -28.53 -1.29 -8.82
N SER A 384 -27.26 -1.00 -9.12
CA SER A 384 -26.90 0.05 -10.08
C SER A 384 -26.34 -0.59 -11.35
N MET A 385 -27.23 -0.92 -12.29
CA MET A 385 -26.83 -1.03 -13.70
C MET A 385 -26.42 0.37 -14.21
N PRO A 386 -25.37 0.48 -15.04
CA PRO A 386 -24.97 1.76 -15.60
C PRO A 386 -26.05 2.28 -16.57
N ARG A 387 -26.58 3.48 -16.28
CA ARG A 387 -27.48 4.21 -17.18
C ARG A 387 -26.67 4.97 -18.23
N LEU A 388 -27.01 4.79 -19.51
CA LEU A 388 -26.63 5.72 -20.57
C LEU A 388 -27.34 7.08 -20.37
N VAL A 389 -26.62 8.15 -20.65
CA VAL A 389 -27.11 9.53 -20.60
C VAL A 389 -28.27 9.71 -21.60
N GLY A 390 -29.44 10.15 -21.13
CA GLY A 390 -30.50 10.73 -21.98
C GLY A 390 -31.89 10.07 -22.02
N SER A 391 -32.31 9.25 -21.06
CA SER A 391 -33.68 8.67 -21.04
C SER A 391 -34.57 9.18 -19.89
N PRO A 392 -35.87 9.45 -20.13
CA PRO A 392 -36.77 10.09 -19.17
C PRO A 392 -37.23 9.17 -18.02
N ILE A 393 -37.61 9.78 -16.90
CA ILE A 393 -37.97 9.16 -15.62
C ILE A 393 -39.36 8.49 -15.72
N PRO A 394 -39.52 7.19 -15.39
CA PRO A 394 -40.85 6.60 -15.23
C PRO A 394 -41.43 6.96 -13.85
N THR A 395 -42.66 7.47 -13.86
CA THR A 395 -43.50 7.74 -12.69
C THR A 395 -43.83 6.44 -11.96
N GLN A 396 -43.58 6.39 -10.64
CA GLN A 396 -43.92 5.24 -9.81
C GLN A 396 -45.43 5.18 -9.54
N GLY A 397 -45.98 3.96 -9.61
CA GLY A 397 -47.27 3.57 -9.05
C GLY A 397 -47.07 2.55 -7.96
#